data_AF-A0A1C5D7Z8-F1
#
_entry.id   AF-A0A1C5D7Z8-F1
#
_cell.length_a   1.000
_cell.length_b   1.000
_cell.length_c   1.000
_cell.angle_alpha   90.00
_cell.angle_beta   90.00
_cell.angle_gamma   90.00
#
_symmetry.space_group_name_H-M   'P 1'
#
loop_
_entity.id
_entity.type
_entity.pdbx_description
1 polymer ?
#
loop_
_entity_poly.entity_id
_entity_poly.type
_entity_poly.pdbx_seq_one_letter_code
_entity_poly.pdbx_strand_id
1 'polypeptide(L)'
;MSGALTAAADMSGAIIAFLPADPDALTVPEGDPADQLHVTLLYLTDDNTELGDEQRRFIAQVLADVAPDGSIEATVTAVQGLGEDNPQAIVLMLDSPELQTMRDTVKAALEQDIPVPEDRFPEYLPHLTVGYGVDPEALADQVGTTVVLDRLAAMYGADREEIPLTAAASPVVACAERSMMPRRWTAVLARIGVPTGDGRILAPGAITSRDLPLPLSWQRQSADGHGGSIVVGRMESISITDDLVTASGSLLSEDGWQVIEHIEAGVIGPSVDLDDLEYVIDDQDRAVITRGRIAGATLVAIPAFADVSITLEPVPVAALAPEMVPAGVQPDVIGFEDDGVFASELAAFTSNASAQLSRTEALPPVDWFTNPGLTTLTPLNVTVSGRVFGHVAGWDSCHVGLPGCVTPPASQTGYSYFMVGEQRTADGTTVPVGTLTVGGGHADPQLGFRAAAEHYDNIGTAVARVFAGEDEHGIWVSGWLLPEADPLRVEQFKASPVSGDWRRIGGSLELIAVCSVNTPGFPVPRARVGFSNQAQQALIGTFGPLRGRVVEYTGRKGAPVLAHPVPDSNEARAKWARVIWNERNL
;
A
#
# COMPACT_ATOMS: atom_id res chain seq x y z
N MET A 1 -11.44 -51.57 1.73
CA MET A 1 -11.68 -50.89 3.01
C MET A 1 -11.65 -49.42 2.70
N SER A 2 -12.83 -48.83 2.59
CA SER A 2 -13.05 -47.44 2.19
C SER A 2 -12.78 -46.56 3.41
N GLY A 3 -11.82 -45.64 3.31
CA GLY A 3 -11.59 -44.65 4.34
C GLY A 3 -12.72 -43.64 4.31
N ALA A 4 -13.60 -43.71 5.31
CA ALA A 4 -14.52 -42.63 5.62
C ALA A 4 -13.70 -41.53 6.30
N LEU A 5 -13.61 -40.36 5.67
CA LEU A 5 -13.08 -39.15 6.28
C LEU A 5 -14.18 -38.59 7.17
N THR A 6 -14.21 -39.00 8.43
CA THR A 6 -14.99 -38.30 9.46
C THR A 6 -14.34 -36.95 9.73
N ALA A 7 -14.80 -35.91 9.05
CA ALA A 7 -14.26 -34.55 9.13
C ALA A 7 -14.59 -33.78 10.44
N ALA A 8 -15.07 -34.46 11.50
CA ALA A 8 -15.51 -33.79 12.73
C ALA A 8 -14.97 -34.37 14.05
N ALA A 9 -14.03 -35.32 14.04
CA ALA A 9 -13.55 -35.92 15.31
C ALA A 9 -12.02 -36.15 15.44
N ASP A 10 -11.25 -36.00 14.36
CA ASP A 10 -9.79 -35.89 14.44
C ASP A 10 -9.41 -34.57 13.78
N MET A 11 -9.38 -33.52 14.59
CA MET A 11 -8.94 -32.17 14.23
C MET A 11 -7.42 -32.19 14.01
N SER A 12 -6.92 -32.98 13.05
CA SER A 12 -5.51 -33.03 12.68
C SER A 12 -5.19 -32.05 11.56
N GLY A 13 -6.16 -31.59 10.78
CA GLY A 13 -5.93 -30.73 9.61
C GLY A 13 -5.57 -29.28 9.93
N ALA A 14 -5.13 -28.55 8.91
CA ALA A 14 -4.94 -27.11 8.94
C ALA A 14 -5.74 -26.40 7.85
N ILE A 15 -6.48 -25.36 8.22
CA ILE A 15 -7.32 -24.56 7.32
C ILE A 15 -7.20 -23.07 7.65
N ILE A 16 -7.52 -22.23 6.67
CA ILE A 16 -7.82 -20.80 6.85
C ILE A 16 -9.33 -20.63 6.74
N ALA A 17 -9.94 -19.93 7.69
CA ALA A 17 -11.38 -19.77 7.72
C ALA A 17 -11.79 -18.40 8.29
N PHE A 18 -12.98 -17.95 7.91
CA PHE A 18 -13.67 -16.86 8.62
C PHE A 18 -14.53 -17.42 9.74
N LEU A 19 -14.62 -16.68 10.85
CA LEU A 19 -15.50 -17.00 11.96
C LEU A 19 -16.66 -15.99 12.05
N PRO A 20 -17.89 -16.45 12.34
CA PRO A 20 -19.04 -15.57 12.50
C PRO A 20 -18.96 -14.78 13.80
N ALA A 21 -19.49 -13.56 13.79
CA ALA A 21 -19.55 -12.66 14.95
C ALA A 21 -20.47 -13.20 16.05
N ASP A 22 -21.59 -13.80 15.66
CA ASP A 22 -22.58 -14.42 16.56
C ASP A 22 -22.79 -15.89 16.15
N PRO A 23 -21.86 -16.79 16.50
CA PRO A 23 -21.99 -18.22 16.18
C PRO A 23 -23.18 -18.86 16.91
N ASP A 24 -23.52 -18.39 18.11
CA ASP A 24 -24.61 -18.96 18.90
C ASP A 24 -25.96 -18.83 18.18
N ALA A 25 -26.19 -17.72 17.48
CA ALA A 25 -27.39 -17.51 16.65
C ALA A 25 -27.50 -18.47 15.45
N LEU A 26 -26.40 -19.14 15.07
CA LEU A 26 -26.34 -20.07 13.95
C LEU A 26 -26.33 -21.54 14.39
N THR A 27 -26.21 -21.82 15.70
CA THR A 27 -26.26 -23.18 16.24
C THR A 27 -27.69 -23.74 16.26
N VAL A 28 -27.80 -25.05 16.06
CA VAL A 28 -29.06 -25.79 16.14
C VAL A 28 -28.90 -27.06 16.98
N PRO A 29 -29.98 -27.64 17.53
CA PRO A 29 -29.93 -28.93 18.19
C PRO A 29 -29.31 -29.99 17.28
N GLU A 30 -28.40 -30.80 17.83
CA GLU A 30 -27.67 -31.85 17.10
C GLU A 30 -26.70 -31.35 16.01
N GLY A 31 -26.50 -30.03 15.89
CA GLY A 31 -25.46 -29.41 15.08
C GLY A 31 -24.10 -29.30 15.78
N ASP A 32 -23.12 -28.80 15.04
CA ASP A 32 -21.77 -28.48 15.51
C ASP A 32 -21.84 -27.33 16.54
N PRO A 33 -20.96 -27.35 17.55
CA PRO A 33 -20.94 -26.31 18.58
C PRO A 33 -20.49 -24.96 17.99
N ALA A 34 -20.90 -23.86 18.64
CA ALA A 34 -20.64 -22.48 18.23
C ALA A 34 -19.15 -22.20 17.94
N ASP A 35 -18.24 -22.78 18.73
CA ASP A 35 -16.80 -22.61 18.59
C ASP A 35 -16.19 -23.37 17.40
N GLN A 36 -16.95 -24.25 16.76
CA GLN A 36 -16.56 -24.97 15.54
C GLN A 36 -17.19 -24.40 14.27
N LEU A 37 -18.13 -23.46 14.37
CA LEU A 37 -18.75 -22.85 13.19
C LEU A 37 -17.76 -21.92 12.49
N HIS A 38 -17.53 -22.16 11.20
CA HIS A 38 -16.59 -21.41 10.38
C HIS A 38 -16.94 -21.50 8.88
N VAL A 39 -16.41 -20.56 8.10
CA VAL A 39 -16.47 -20.56 6.63
C VAL A 39 -15.06 -20.84 6.13
N THR A 40 -14.84 -22.05 5.59
CA THR A 40 -13.51 -22.44 5.10
C THR A 40 -13.15 -21.62 3.87
N LEU A 41 -12.06 -20.86 3.99
CA LEU A 41 -11.51 -20.05 2.90
C LEU A 41 -10.49 -20.85 2.10
N LEU A 42 -9.57 -21.55 2.77
CA LEU A 42 -8.53 -22.37 2.14
C LEU A 42 -8.23 -23.58 3.01
N TYR A 43 -8.04 -24.71 2.37
CA TYR A 43 -7.54 -25.92 3.01
C TYR A 43 -6.03 -26.03 2.79
N LEU A 44 -5.26 -26.34 3.84
CA LEU A 44 -3.79 -26.41 3.77
C LEU A 44 -3.29 -27.85 3.82
N THR A 45 -3.69 -28.66 4.82
CA THR A 45 -3.28 -30.07 4.95
C THR A 45 -4.22 -30.87 5.86
N ASP A 46 -4.21 -32.20 5.72
CA ASP A 46 -4.91 -33.17 6.58
C ASP A 46 -4.15 -33.38 7.91
N ASP A 47 -2.86 -33.03 7.95
CA ASP A 47 -1.99 -33.18 9.12
C ASP A 47 -1.20 -31.89 9.40
N ASN A 48 -1.66 -31.12 10.37
CA ASN A 48 -1.08 -29.84 10.77
C ASN A 48 0.33 -29.98 11.35
N THR A 49 0.78 -31.19 11.68
CA THR A 49 2.18 -31.43 12.09
C THR A 49 3.15 -31.28 10.91
N GLU A 50 2.65 -31.29 9.67
CA GLU A 50 3.42 -30.97 8.46
C GLU A 50 3.80 -29.48 8.39
N LEU A 51 3.09 -28.60 9.12
CA LEU A 51 3.39 -27.18 9.21
C LEU A 51 4.25 -26.88 10.43
N GLY A 52 5.54 -26.62 10.18
CA GLY A 52 6.49 -26.22 11.24
C GLY A 52 6.23 -24.82 11.78
N ASP A 53 6.84 -24.49 12.92
CA ASP A 53 6.62 -23.20 13.61
C ASP A 53 6.91 -21.97 12.73
N GLU A 54 7.88 -22.06 11.81
CA GLU A 54 8.20 -20.99 10.86
C GLU A 54 7.07 -20.76 9.86
N GLN A 55 6.48 -21.83 9.33
CA GLN A 55 5.34 -21.76 8.43
C GLN A 55 4.09 -21.26 9.14
N ARG A 56 3.85 -21.69 10.38
CA ARG A 56 2.73 -21.18 11.19
C ARG A 56 2.85 -19.68 11.46
N ARG A 57 4.06 -19.19 11.81
CA ARG A 57 4.33 -17.75 11.97
C ARG A 57 4.19 -16.97 10.66
N PHE A 58 4.60 -17.57 9.54
CA PHE A 58 4.42 -16.96 8.23
C PHE A 58 2.92 -16.84 7.88
N ILE A 59 2.15 -17.90 8.09
CA ILE A 59 0.69 -17.89 7.90
C ILE A 59 0.06 -16.79 8.76
N ALA A 60 0.40 -16.73 10.05
CA ALA A 60 -0.09 -15.68 10.95
C ALA A 60 0.18 -14.26 10.44
N GLN A 61 1.42 -14.01 10.00
CA GLN A 61 1.82 -12.72 9.45
C GLN A 61 1.05 -12.39 8.17
N VAL A 62 0.94 -13.34 7.25
CA VAL A 62 0.19 -13.17 6.00
C VAL A 62 -1.27 -12.85 6.27
N LEU A 63 -1.91 -13.60 7.18
CA LEU A 63 -3.30 -13.34 7.54
C LEU A 63 -3.46 -11.95 8.17
N ALA A 64 -2.50 -11.48 8.97
CA ALA A 64 -2.54 -10.14 9.56
C ALA A 64 -2.37 -9.05 8.51
N ASP A 65 -1.58 -9.29 7.46
CA ASP A 65 -1.31 -8.34 6.39
C ASP A 65 -2.47 -8.25 5.38
N VAL A 66 -3.21 -9.35 5.17
CA VAL A 66 -4.33 -9.41 4.21
C VAL A 66 -5.71 -9.29 4.86
N ALA A 67 -5.80 -9.29 6.19
CA ALA A 67 -7.06 -9.14 6.91
C ALA A 67 -7.76 -7.83 6.51
N PRO A 68 -9.05 -7.87 6.15
CA PRO A 68 -9.78 -6.67 5.76
C PRO A 68 -10.05 -5.74 6.95
N ASP A 69 -10.09 -4.44 6.67
CA ASP A 69 -10.45 -3.37 7.62
C ASP A 69 -11.97 -3.33 7.89
N GLY A 70 -12.52 -4.41 8.41
CA GLY A 70 -13.93 -4.54 8.78
C GLY A 70 -14.49 -5.94 8.58
N SER A 71 -15.63 -6.20 9.23
CA SER A 71 -16.36 -7.45 9.09
C SER A 71 -16.90 -7.63 7.67
N ILE A 72 -16.97 -8.88 7.22
CA ILE A 72 -17.61 -9.26 5.95
C ILE A 72 -19.05 -9.65 6.22
N GLU A 73 -19.97 -9.10 5.44
CA GLU A 73 -21.38 -9.50 5.45
C GLU A 73 -21.61 -10.50 4.31
N ALA A 74 -22.17 -11.66 4.63
CA ALA A 74 -22.54 -12.67 3.65
C ALA A 74 -24.01 -13.04 3.77
N THR A 75 -24.73 -13.06 2.65
CA THR A 75 -26.15 -13.40 2.64
C THR A 75 -26.31 -14.91 2.55
N VAL A 76 -27.16 -15.51 3.39
CA VAL A 76 -27.52 -16.92 3.28
C VAL A 76 -28.48 -17.10 2.10
N THR A 77 -28.05 -17.79 1.05
CA THR A 77 -28.84 -17.98 -0.17
C THR A 77 -29.63 -19.28 -0.18
N ALA A 78 -29.15 -20.30 0.53
CA ALA A 78 -29.79 -21.61 0.62
C ALA A 78 -29.29 -22.40 1.83
N VAL A 79 -30.09 -23.39 2.25
CA VAL A 79 -29.68 -24.46 3.17
C VAL A 79 -29.73 -25.77 2.42
N GLN A 80 -28.65 -26.54 2.43
CA GLN A 80 -28.60 -27.81 1.69
C GLN A 80 -27.60 -28.80 2.29
N GLY A 81 -27.75 -30.08 1.93
CA GLY A 81 -26.72 -31.09 2.16
C GLY A 81 -25.57 -30.95 1.17
N LEU A 82 -24.33 -31.01 1.65
CA LEU A 82 -23.10 -30.93 0.86
C LEU A 82 -22.21 -32.15 1.13
N GLY A 83 -21.56 -32.66 0.08
CA GLY A 83 -20.65 -33.81 0.15
C GLY A 83 -21.31 -35.18 -0.08
N GLU A 84 -20.49 -36.23 -0.04
CA GLU A 84 -20.91 -37.63 -0.27
C GLU A 84 -21.07 -38.43 1.04
N ASP A 85 -20.78 -37.80 2.19
CA ASP A 85 -20.87 -38.44 3.51
C ASP A 85 -22.31 -38.80 3.89
N ASN A 86 -22.45 -39.78 4.79
CA ASN A 86 -23.75 -40.22 5.30
C ASN A 86 -23.76 -40.29 6.83
N PRO A 87 -24.49 -39.39 7.53
CA PRO A 87 -25.31 -38.31 6.97
C PRO A 87 -24.48 -37.20 6.31
N GLN A 88 -25.06 -36.50 5.33
CA GLN A 88 -24.40 -35.37 4.66
C GLN A 88 -24.19 -34.19 5.62
N ALA A 89 -23.18 -33.38 5.34
CA ALA A 89 -22.99 -32.10 6.03
C ALA A 89 -24.11 -31.15 5.62
N ILE A 90 -24.83 -30.57 6.59
CA ILE A 90 -25.81 -29.52 6.32
C ILE A 90 -25.10 -28.18 6.41
N VAL A 91 -25.23 -27.38 5.35
CA VAL A 91 -24.52 -26.12 5.20
C VAL A 91 -25.46 -24.96 4.89
N LEU A 92 -25.07 -23.77 5.34
CA LEU A 92 -25.59 -22.50 4.85
C LEU A 92 -24.74 -22.09 3.64
N MET A 93 -25.38 -21.92 2.48
CA MET A 93 -24.73 -21.37 1.30
C MET A 93 -24.66 -19.85 1.45
N LEU A 94 -23.46 -19.29 1.32
CA LEU A 94 -23.22 -17.88 1.52
C LEU A 94 -22.95 -17.19 0.19
N ASP A 95 -23.43 -15.96 0.02
CA ASP A 95 -23.10 -15.10 -1.11
C ASP A 95 -22.50 -13.79 -0.61
N SER A 96 -21.27 -13.53 -1.06
CA SER A 96 -20.50 -12.32 -0.83
C SER A 96 -19.35 -12.26 -1.83
N PRO A 97 -19.22 -11.20 -2.65
CA PRO A 97 -18.08 -11.03 -3.55
C PRO A 97 -16.74 -10.87 -2.81
N GLU A 98 -16.78 -10.41 -1.56
CA GLU A 98 -15.62 -10.25 -0.69
C GLU A 98 -14.98 -11.60 -0.32
N LEU A 99 -15.79 -12.66 -0.15
CA LEU A 99 -15.29 -14.00 0.19
C LEU A 99 -14.42 -14.61 -0.92
N GLN A 100 -14.83 -14.46 -2.18
CA GLN A 100 -14.03 -14.90 -3.33
C GLN A 100 -12.73 -14.10 -3.43
N THR A 101 -12.82 -12.78 -3.31
CA THR A 101 -11.67 -11.87 -3.35
C THR A 101 -10.66 -12.20 -2.25
N MET A 102 -11.15 -12.50 -1.04
CA MET A 102 -10.27 -12.88 0.06
C MET A 102 -9.60 -14.23 -0.18
N ARG A 103 -10.34 -15.22 -0.72
CA ARG A 103 -9.76 -16.53 -1.02
C ARG A 103 -8.59 -16.39 -1.98
N ASP A 104 -8.77 -15.62 -3.05
CA ASP A 104 -7.75 -15.43 -4.07
C ASP A 104 -6.55 -14.66 -3.51
N THR A 105 -6.80 -13.63 -2.70
CA THR A 105 -5.75 -12.86 -2.00
C THR A 105 -4.92 -13.73 -1.07
N VAL A 106 -5.56 -14.48 -0.17
CA VAL A 106 -4.85 -15.36 0.78
C VAL A 106 -4.12 -16.47 0.05
N LYS A 107 -4.73 -17.05 -0.99
CA LYS A 107 -4.11 -18.12 -1.79
C LYS A 107 -2.83 -17.63 -2.45
N ALA A 108 -2.90 -16.48 -3.13
CA ALA A 108 -1.75 -15.86 -3.78
C ALA A 108 -0.63 -15.48 -2.80
N ALA A 109 -0.99 -15.06 -1.58
CA ALA A 109 -0.01 -14.71 -0.55
C ALA A 109 0.67 -15.93 0.07
N LEU A 110 -0.02 -17.08 0.17
CA LEU A 110 0.51 -18.30 0.79
C LEU A 110 1.20 -19.25 -0.20
N GLU A 111 0.78 -19.29 -1.47
CA GLU A 111 1.19 -20.34 -2.42
C GLU A 111 2.70 -20.38 -2.75
N GLN A 112 3.44 -19.31 -2.44
CA GLN A 112 4.89 -19.28 -2.67
C GLN A 112 5.68 -20.12 -1.65
N ASP A 113 5.22 -20.15 -0.40
CA ASP A 113 5.98 -20.70 0.73
C ASP A 113 5.22 -21.79 1.50
N ILE A 114 3.90 -21.86 1.34
CA ILE A 114 3.03 -22.90 1.88
C ILE A 114 2.52 -23.76 0.73
N PRO A 115 2.69 -25.10 0.80
CA PRO A 115 2.11 -25.98 -0.21
C PRO A 115 0.59 -25.99 -0.05
N VAL A 116 -0.09 -25.12 -0.80
CA VAL A 116 -1.54 -25.08 -0.88
C VAL A 116 -1.99 -26.15 -1.89
N PRO A 117 -2.80 -27.15 -1.49
CA PRO A 117 -3.31 -28.16 -2.40
C PRO A 117 -4.10 -27.53 -3.55
N GLU A 118 -3.96 -28.08 -4.76
CA GLU A 118 -4.82 -27.68 -5.88
C GLU A 118 -6.29 -27.91 -5.53
N ASP A 119 -7.15 -27.00 -6.01
CA ASP A 119 -8.57 -27.04 -5.71
C ASP A 119 -9.17 -28.36 -6.20
N ARG A 120 -9.71 -29.17 -5.26
CA ARG A 120 -10.39 -30.43 -5.60
C ARG A 120 -11.68 -30.21 -6.39
N PHE A 121 -12.19 -28.97 -6.42
CA PHE A 121 -13.42 -28.57 -7.11
C PHE A 121 -13.16 -27.33 -7.99
N PRO A 122 -13.79 -27.24 -9.18
CA PRO A 122 -13.51 -26.18 -10.16
C PRO A 122 -13.98 -24.79 -9.74
N GLU A 123 -14.88 -24.68 -8.76
CA GLU A 123 -15.44 -23.43 -8.26
C GLU A 123 -15.39 -23.40 -6.73
N TYR A 124 -15.01 -22.26 -6.17
CA TYR A 124 -15.12 -22.02 -4.74
C TYR A 124 -16.60 -21.80 -4.38
N LEU A 125 -17.09 -22.60 -3.45
CA LEU A 125 -18.44 -22.52 -2.93
C LEU A 125 -18.35 -22.03 -1.48
N PRO A 126 -18.53 -20.74 -1.19
CA PRO A 126 -18.53 -20.25 0.19
C PRO A 126 -19.73 -20.83 0.96
N HIS A 127 -19.45 -21.55 2.03
CA HIS A 127 -20.46 -22.18 2.87
C HIS A 127 -20.02 -22.26 4.34
N LEU A 128 -21.00 -22.26 5.24
CA LEU A 128 -20.82 -22.52 6.67
C LEU A 128 -21.44 -23.88 7.01
N THR A 129 -20.66 -24.81 7.52
CA THR A 129 -21.16 -26.12 7.97
C THR A 129 -21.79 -25.99 9.34
N VAL A 130 -23.05 -26.41 9.45
CA VAL A 130 -23.82 -26.36 10.70
C VAL A 130 -23.75 -27.70 11.44
N GLY A 131 -23.50 -28.80 10.73
CA GLY A 131 -23.30 -30.12 11.33
C GLY A 131 -23.76 -31.26 10.43
N TYR A 132 -23.63 -32.48 10.94
CA TYR A 132 -23.96 -33.71 10.21
C TYR A 132 -25.23 -34.34 10.75
N GLY A 133 -26.18 -34.66 9.87
CA GLY A 133 -27.46 -35.27 10.28
C GLY A 133 -28.47 -34.29 10.89
N VAL A 134 -28.21 -33.00 10.79
CA VAL A 134 -29.14 -31.92 11.12
C VAL A 134 -30.33 -31.93 10.14
N ASP A 135 -31.53 -31.60 10.60
CA ASP A 135 -32.68 -31.40 9.72
C ASP A 135 -32.59 -30.01 9.04
N PRO A 136 -32.48 -29.92 7.69
CA PRO A 136 -32.42 -28.64 7.00
C PRO A 136 -33.63 -27.73 7.25
N GLU A 137 -34.80 -28.29 7.58
CA GLU A 137 -35.98 -27.47 7.91
C GLU A 137 -35.78 -26.61 9.15
N ALA A 138 -34.91 -27.03 10.09
CA ALA A 138 -34.59 -26.25 11.29
C ALA A 138 -33.84 -24.93 10.98
N LEU A 139 -33.28 -24.80 9.77
CA LEU A 139 -32.52 -23.65 9.32
C LEU A 139 -33.24 -22.86 8.21
N ALA A 140 -34.48 -23.22 7.87
CA ALA A 140 -35.20 -22.58 6.77
C ALA A 140 -35.35 -21.05 6.96
N ASP A 141 -35.50 -20.59 8.20
CA ASP A 141 -35.61 -19.17 8.56
C ASP A 141 -34.28 -18.41 8.39
N GLN A 142 -33.16 -19.10 8.18
CA GLN A 142 -31.87 -18.47 7.89
C GLN A 142 -31.76 -18.03 6.44
N VAL A 143 -32.58 -18.55 5.51
CA VAL A 143 -32.49 -18.13 4.10
C VAL A 143 -32.89 -16.65 3.96
N GLY A 144 -31.97 -15.84 3.42
CA GLY A 144 -32.11 -14.40 3.29
C GLY A 144 -31.61 -13.60 4.50
N THR A 145 -31.10 -14.24 5.55
CA THR A 145 -30.42 -13.56 6.66
C THR A 145 -28.97 -13.22 6.29
N THR A 146 -28.39 -12.28 7.02
CA THR A 146 -26.98 -11.88 6.87
C THR A 146 -26.15 -12.51 7.98
N VAL A 147 -25.09 -13.21 7.60
CA VAL A 147 -24.03 -13.67 8.50
C VAL A 147 -22.92 -12.64 8.47
N VAL A 148 -22.58 -12.09 9.64
CA VAL A 148 -21.44 -11.18 9.81
C VAL A 148 -20.23 -12.00 10.24
N LEU A 149 -19.15 -11.88 9.49
CA LEU A 149 -17.87 -12.53 9.75
C LEU A 149 -16.89 -11.45 10.26
N ASP A 150 -16.45 -11.57 11.50
CA ASP A 150 -15.67 -10.53 12.20
C ASP A 150 -14.27 -11.00 12.60
N ARG A 151 -13.89 -12.22 12.24
CA ARG A 151 -12.56 -12.78 12.51
C ARG A 151 -12.10 -13.63 11.35
N LEU A 152 -10.83 -13.48 10.97
CA LEU A 152 -10.11 -14.38 10.07
C LEU A 152 -9.18 -15.26 10.91
N ALA A 153 -9.14 -16.56 10.67
CA ALA A 153 -8.39 -17.49 11.50
C ALA A 153 -7.57 -18.51 10.71
N ALA A 154 -6.38 -18.80 11.20
CA ALA A 154 -5.67 -20.04 10.89
C ALA A 154 -6.03 -21.08 11.95
N MET A 155 -6.63 -22.19 11.54
CA MET A 155 -7.03 -23.27 12.43
C MET A 155 -6.09 -24.47 12.21
N TYR A 156 -5.48 -24.95 13.29
CA TYR A 156 -4.54 -26.08 13.34
C TYR A 156 -5.11 -27.14 14.27
N GLY A 157 -6.17 -27.80 13.79
CA GLY A 157 -6.94 -28.66 14.67
C GLY A 157 -7.60 -27.87 15.79
N ALA A 158 -7.39 -28.29 17.04
CA ALA A 158 -7.96 -27.62 18.21
C ALA A 158 -7.32 -26.25 18.51
N ASP A 159 -6.09 -26.02 18.03
CA ASP A 159 -5.42 -24.73 18.17
C ASP A 159 -5.87 -23.80 17.04
N ARG A 160 -6.05 -22.51 17.34
CA ARG A 160 -6.34 -21.51 16.32
C ARG A 160 -5.72 -20.17 16.65
N GLU A 161 -5.34 -19.47 15.60
CA GLU A 161 -4.85 -18.11 15.66
C GLU A 161 -5.85 -17.21 14.95
N GLU A 162 -6.47 -16.32 15.73
CA GLU A 162 -7.57 -15.48 15.28
C GLU A 162 -7.08 -14.05 15.09
N ILE A 163 -7.51 -13.44 14.00
CA ILE A 163 -7.25 -12.06 13.64
C ILE A 163 -8.59 -11.35 13.63
N PRO A 164 -8.86 -10.47 14.61
CA PRO A 164 -10.10 -9.73 14.65
C PRO A 164 -10.16 -8.77 13.47
N LEU A 165 -11.24 -8.85 12.71
CA LEU A 165 -11.63 -7.88 11.70
C LEU A 165 -12.27 -6.71 12.42
N THR A 166 -11.45 -6.01 13.20
CA THR A 166 -11.92 -4.81 13.87
C THR A 166 -12.29 -3.79 12.81
N ALA A 167 -13.50 -3.24 12.91
CA ALA A 167 -13.71 -1.90 12.41
C ALA A 167 -12.77 -0.96 13.18
N ALA A 168 -11.54 -0.79 12.70
CA ALA A 168 -11.02 0.56 12.68
C ALA A 168 -12.14 1.38 12.02
N ALA A 169 -12.57 2.48 12.64
CA ALA A 169 -13.51 3.40 12.02
C ALA A 169 -13.06 3.60 10.57
N SER A 170 -13.72 2.90 9.66
CA SER A 170 -13.16 2.68 8.34
C SER A 170 -13.16 4.05 7.65
N PRO A 171 -12.07 4.46 6.98
CA PRO A 171 -12.01 5.76 6.32
C PRO A 171 -13.12 5.95 5.25
N VAL A 172 -13.83 4.88 4.90
CA VAL A 172 -14.90 4.87 3.89
C VAL A 172 -16.13 5.70 4.30
N VAL A 173 -16.47 5.81 5.59
CA VAL A 173 -17.63 6.64 6.03
C VAL A 173 -17.22 8.09 6.34
N ALA A 174 -15.98 8.33 6.77
CA ALA A 174 -15.47 9.69 6.95
C ALA A 174 -15.17 10.40 5.61
N CYS A 175 -14.86 9.65 4.54
CA CYS A 175 -14.75 10.19 3.19
C CYS A 175 -16.11 10.49 2.54
N ALA A 176 -17.17 9.73 2.89
CA ALA A 176 -18.52 9.98 2.35
C ALA A 176 -19.15 11.28 2.89
N GLU A 177 -18.93 11.63 4.16
CA GLU A 177 -19.48 12.88 4.72
C GLU A 177 -18.55 14.11 4.56
N ARG A 178 -17.26 13.93 4.23
CA ARG A 178 -16.33 15.06 4.00
C ARG A 178 -16.19 15.50 2.54
N SER A 179 -16.90 14.90 1.58
CA SER A 179 -17.11 15.53 0.26
C SER A 179 -18.33 15.01 -0.49
N MET A 180 -19.53 15.19 0.07
CA MET A 180 -20.77 15.14 -0.71
C MET A 180 -21.04 16.47 -1.44
N MET A 181 -19.97 17.15 -1.88
CA MET A 181 -20.04 18.36 -2.71
C MET A 181 -19.12 18.17 -3.92
N PRO A 182 -19.64 18.20 -5.15
CA PRO A 182 -18.80 18.04 -6.34
C PRO A 182 -17.78 19.18 -6.41
N ARG A 183 -16.48 18.84 -6.44
CA ARG A 183 -15.40 19.84 -6.55
C ARG A 183 -15.62 20.70 -7.78
N ARG A 184 -15.62 22.01 -7.59
CA ARG A 184 -15.78 22.99 -8.66
C ARG A 184 -14.45 23.20 -9.37
N TRP A 185 -14.51 23.50 -10.65
CA TRP A 185 -13.32 23.76 -11.46
C TRP A 185 -13.50 24.99 -12.33
N THR A 186 -12.38 25.64 -12.63
CA THR A 186 -12.26 26.73 -13.61
C THR A 186 -11.09 26.42 -14.55
N ALA A 187 -11.21 26.76 -15.83
CA ALA A 187 -10.18 26.44 -16.82
C ALA A 187 -10.10 27.49 -17.93
N VAL A 188 -8.91 27.64 -18.49
CA VAL A 188 -8.71 28.22 -19.83
C VAL A 188 -8.73 27.05 -20.80
N LEU A 189 -9.65 27.02 -21.77
CA LEU A 189 -9.78 25.91 -22.71
C LEU A 189 -8.98 26.14 -24.00
N ALA A 190 -8.86 27.38 -24.44
CA ALA A 190 -8.18 27.73 -25.68
C ALA A 190 -7.73 29.19 -25.74
N ARG A 191 -6.73 29.47 -26.57
CA ARG A 191 -6.28 30.83 -26.91
C ARG A 191 -6.64 31.15 -28.36
N ILE A 192 -7.18 32.34 -28.58
CA ILE A 192 -7.60 32.81 -29.90
C ILE A 192 -6.47 33.61 -30.53
N GLY A 193 -6.24 33.40 -31.83
CA GLY A 193 -5.18 34.03 -32.61
C GLY A 193 -3.77 33.47 -32.34
N VAL A 194 -3.63 32.47 -31.45
CA VAL A 194 -2.35 31.87 -31.07
C VAL A 194 -2.21 30.48 -31.70
N PRO A 195 -1.07 30.15 -32.32
CA PRO A 195 -0.83 28.81 -32.86
C PRO A 195 -0.63 27.79 -31.75
N THR A 196 -1.27 26.63 -31.88
CA THR A 196 -1.01 25.42 -31.09
C THR A 196 0.33 24.80 -31.50
N GLY A 197 0.83 23.86 -30.68
CA GLY A 197 2.11 23.18 -30.94
C GLY A 197 2.16 22.39 -32.26
N ASP A 198 1.00 22.00 -32.78
CA ASP A 198 0.82 21.29 -34.06
C ASP A 198 0.40 22.20 -35.22
N GLY A 199 0.48 23.53 -35.05
CA GLY A 199 0.30 24.50 -36.13
C GLY A 199 -1.14 24.86 -36.47
N ARG A 200 -2.10 24.63 -35.56
CA ARG A 200 -3.49 25.08 -35.72
C ARG A 200 -3.69 26.45 -35.06
N ILE A 201 -4.51 27.31 -35.64
CA ILE A 201 -4.84 28.64 -35.09
C ILE A 201 -6.35 28.79 -35.03
N LEU A 202 -6.90 29.21 -33.89
CA LEU A 202 -8.31 29.62 -33.79
C LEU A 202 -8.43 31.09 -34.20
N ALA A 203 -9.07 31.41 -35.31
CA ALA A 203 -9.18 32.80 -35.75
C ALA A 203 -10.09 33.63 -34.83
N PRO A 204 -9.83 34.94 -34.62
CA PRO A 204 -10.74 35.82 -33.90
C PRO A 204 -12.17 35.77 -34.47
N GLY A 205 -13.16 35.57 -33.60
CA GLY A 205 -14.57 35.44 -33.97
C GLY A 205 -14.98 34.09 -34.58
N ALA A 206 -14.07 33.11 -34.68
CA ALA A 206 -14.38 31.80 -35.27
C ALA A 206 -15.11 30.84 -34.33
N ILE A 207 -15.03 31.07 -33.01
CA ILE A 207 -15.45 30.09 -32.01
C ILE A 207 -16.82 30.44 -31.44
N THR A 208 -17.71 29.44 -31.43
CA THR A 208 -19.02 29.46 -30.77
C THR A 208 -19.13 28.29 -29.80
N SER A 209 -20.22 28.19 -29.03
CA SER A 209 -20.47 27.07 -28.12
C SER A 209 -21.83 26.43 -28.39
N ARG A 210 -21.96 25.12 -28.13
CA ARG A 210 -23.25 24.46 -27.93
C ARG A 210 -23.91 24.91 -26.61
N ASP A 211 -25.18 24.55 -26.44
CA ASP A 211 -25.92 24.80 -25.21
C ASP A 211 -25.32 24.00 -24.04
N LEU A 212 -25.18 24.66 -22.89
CA LEU A 212 -24.70 24.05 -21.64
C LEU A 212 -25.81 23.19 -20.99
N PRO A 213 -25.45 22.18 -20.17
CA PRO A 213 -24.09 21.79 -19.80
C PRO A 213 -23.39 20.93 -20.85
N LEU A 214 -22.07 21.07 -20.96
CA LEU A 214 -21.22 20.24 -21.84
C LEU A 214 -20.36 19.27 -21.01
N PRO A 215 -19.94 18.13 -21.58
CA PRO A 215 -19.10 17.18 -20.86
C PRO A 215 -17.68 17.72 -20.66
N LEU A 216 -17.12 17.47 -19.48
CA LEU A 216 -15.68 17.43 -19.25
C LEU A 216 -15.25 15.96 -19.18
N SER A 217 -14.43 15.54 -20.12
CA SER A 217 -13.95 14.16 -20.24
C SER A 217 -12.48 14.05 -19.80
N TRP A 218 -11.98 12.83 -19.56
CA TRP A 218 -10.58 12.55 -19.23
C TRP A 218 -10.07 11.32 -19.96
N GLN A 219 -8.85 11.40 -20.49
CA GLN A 219 -8.12 10.25 -21.01
C GLN A 219 -7.29 9.59 -19.91
N ARG A 220 -7.78 8.47 -19.37
CA ARG A 220 -7.04 7.63 -18.42
C ARG A 220 -5.75 7.08 -19.01
N GLN A 221 -5.75 6.80 -20.31
CA GLN A 221 -4.59 6.40 -21.08
C GLN A 221 -4.52 7.25 -22.35
N SER A 222 -3.34 7.75 -22.69
CA SER A 222 -3.15 8.56 -23.90
C SER A 222 -3.54 7.78 -25.16
N ALA A 223 -4.39 8.39 -25.98
CA ALA A 223 -4.80 7.88 -27.27
C ALA A 223 -4.76 8.99 -28.32
N ASP A 224 -4.89 8.65 -29.60
CA ASP A 224 -4.97 9.66 -30.65
C ASP A 224 -6.27 10.47 -30.55
N GLY A 225 -6.15 11.79 -30.64
CA GLY A 225 -7.26 12.72 -30.39
C GLY A 225 -7.88 12.54 -29.00
N HIS A 226 -9.21 12.44 -28.94
CA HIS A 226 -9.99 12.32 -27.70
C HIS A 226 -10.63 10.95 -27.48
N GLY A 227 -10.25 9.96 -28.29
CA GLY A 227 -10.81 8.60 -28.25
C GLY A 227 -10.55 7.91 -26.91
N GLY A 228 -11.50 7.10 -26.46
CA GLY A 228 -11.40 6.33 -25.21
C GLY A 228 -11.52 7.15 -23.91
N SER A 229 -11.85 8.45 -24.03
CA SER A 229 -12.09 9.30 -22.86
C SER A 229 -13.41 8.96 -22.16
N ILE A 230 -13.41 9.15 -20.83
CA ILE A 230 -14.58 8.96 -19.97
C ILE A 230 -15.06 10.31 -19.44
N VAL A 231 -16.36 10.48 -19.22
CA VAL A 231 -16.92 11.74 -18.71
C VAL A 231 -16.69 11.81 -17.20
N VAL A 232 -16.00 12.85 -16.74
CA VAL A 232 -15.58 13.02 -15.35
C VAL A 232 -16.09 14.30 -14.71
N GLY A 233 -16.72 15.17 -15.50
CA GLY A 233 -17.24 16.44 -15.03
C GLY A 233 -18.28 17.04 -15.96
N ARG A 234 -18.90 18.09 -15.45
CA ARG A 234 -19.92 18.86 -16.14
C ARG A 234 -19.47 20.31 -16.25
N MET A 235 -19.40 20.82 -17.48
CA MET A 235 -19.14 22.21 -17.79
C MET A 235 -20.44 23.00 -17.72
N GLU A 236 -20.46 24.04 -16.90
CA GLU A 236 -21.66 24.80 -16.51
C GLU A 236 -21.62 26.25 -16.99
N SER A 237 -20.42 26.77 -17.32
CA SER A 237 -20.26 28.07 -17.95
C SER A 237 -19.14 28.05 -18.98
N ILE A 238 -19.29 28.87 -20.03
CA ILE A 238 -18.27 29.16 -21.04
C ILE A 238 -18.30 30.66 -21.30
N SER A 239 -17.11 31.29 -21.36
CA SER A 239 -16.92 32.67 -21.79
C SER A 239 -15.93 32.70 -22.95
N ILE A 240 -16.35 33.31 -24.06
CA ILE A 240 -15.54 33.48 -25.27
C ILE A 240 -15.27 34.97 -25.42
N THR A 241 -14.01 35.37 -25.36
CA THR A 241 -13.56 36.74 -25.64
C THR A 241 -12.79 36.78 -26.96
N ASP A 242 -12.19 37.91 -27.31
CA ASP A 242 -11.34 38.01 -28.50
C ASP A 242 -10.00 37.25 -28.36
N ASP A 243 -9.59 36.94 -27.12
CA ASP A 243 -8.28 36.39 -26.80
C ASP A 243 -8.34 34.97 -26.20
N LEU A 244 -9.41 34.63 -25.46
CA LEU A 244 -9.48 33.43 -24.63
C LEU A 244 -10.85 32.77 -24.68
N VAL A 245 -10.85 31.45 -24.52
CA VAL A 245 -12.02 30.66 -24.15
C VAL A 245 -11.81 30.17 -22.72
N THR A 246 -12.67 30.55 -21.79
CA THR A 246 -12.65 30.07 -20.41
C THR A 246 -13.94 29.33 -20.07
N ALA A 247 -13.86 28.41 -19.11
CA ALA A 247 -15.01 27.62 -18.68
C ALA A 247 -14.95 27.31 -17.18
N SER A 248 -16.10 26.99 -16.59
CA SER A 248 -16.19 26.47 -15.23
C SER A 248 -17.26 25.41 -15.09
N GLY A 249 -17.16 24.59 -14.05
CA GLY A 249 -18.07 23.47 -13.84
C GLY A 249 -17.82 22.71 -12.55
N SER A 250 -18.33 21.48 -12.52
CA SER A 250 -18.25 20.56 -11.37
C SER A 250 -17.73 19.18 -11.81
N LEU A 251 -16.98 18.48 -10.94
CA LEU A 251 -16.58 17.07 -11.18
C LEU A 251 -17.68 16.09 -10.73
N LEU A 252 -17.76 14.93 -11.39
CA LEU A 252 -18.65 13.82 -11.05
C LEU A 252 -17.94 12.84 -10.09
N SER A 253 -18.69 12.18 -9.19
CA SER A 253 -18.14 11.56 -7.96
C SER A 253 -17.50 10.17 -8.10
N GLU A 254 -17.62 9.49 -9.24
CA GLU A 254 -17.24 8.07 -9.37
C GLU A 254 -15.75 7.87 -9.76
N ASP A 255 -15.19 8.72 -10.62
CA ASP A 255 -13.78 8.70 -11.05
C ASP A 255 -12.95 9.90 -10.50
N GLY A 256 -13.59 10.73 -9.66
CA GLY A 256 -13.12 12.07 -9.33
C GLY A 256 -11.72 12.12 -8.71
N TRP A 257 -11.33 11.13 -7.89
CA TRP A 257 -10.05 11.16 -7.18
C TRP A 257 -8.82 11.15 -8.11
N GLN A 258 -8.77 10.23 -9.08
CA GLN A 258 -7.64 10.14 -10.01
C GLN A 258 -7.52 11.41 -10.85
N VAL A 259 -8.64 11.95 -11.33
CA VAL A 259 -8.67 13.17 -12.13
C VAL A 259 -8.23 14.38 -11.30
N ILE A 260 -8.70 14.49 -10.05
CA ILE A 260 -8.29 15.55 -9.11
C ILE A 260 -6.78 15.51 -8.91
N GLU A 261 -6.22 14.33 -8.66
CA GLU A 261 -4.78 14.15 -8.46
C GLU A 261 -3.97 14.60 -9.69
N HIS A 262 -4.40 14.22 -10.89
CA HIS A 262 -3.69 14.59 -12.11
C HIS A 262 -3.81 16.09 -12.44
N ILE A 263 -4.96 16.71 -12.14
CA ILE A 263 -5.16 18.17 -12.24
C ILE A 263 -4.24 18.90 -11.24
N GLU A 264 -4.23 18.48 -9.98
CA GLU A 264 -3.42 19.13 -8.92
C GLU A 264 -1.91 18.92 -9.15
N ALA A 265 -1.51 17.79 -9.72
CA ALA A 265 -0.13 17.53 -10.16
C ALA A 265 0.26 18.31 -11.42
N GLY A 266 -0.69 18.95 -12.11
CA GLY A 266 -0.45 19.71 -13.34
C GLY A 266 0.00 18.86 -14.53
N VAL A 267 -0.27 17.55 -14.51
CA VAL A 267 0.17 16.60 -15.55
C VAL A 267 -0.87 16.37 -16.64
N ILE A 268 -2.09 16.87 -16.44
CA ILE A 268 -3.14 16.90 -17.46
C ILE A 268 -3.70 18.31 -17.61
N GLY A 269 -4.07 18.68 -18.83
CA GLY A 269 -4.65 19.97 -19.14
C GLY A 269 -5.86 19.83 -20.06
N PRO A 270 -6.73 20.86 -20.11
CA PRO A 270 -7.90 20.84 -20.97
C PRO A 270 -7.50 20.97 -22.44
N SER A 271 -8.04 20.10 -23.28
CA SER A 271 -8.09 20.26 -24.73
C SER A 271 -9.54 20.47 -25.15
N VAL A 272 -9.82 21.55 -25.89
CA VAL A 272 -11.18 21.83 -26.38
C VAL A 272 -11.61 20.82 -27.44
N ASP A 273 -12.85 20.37 -27.37
CA ASP A 273 -13.47 19.50 -28.36
C ASP A 273 -14.33 20.37 -29.28
N LEU A 274 -13.92 20.50 -30.55
CA LEU A 274 -14.63 21.31 -31.55
C LEU A 274 -15.42 20.42 -32.51
N ASP A 275 -16.68 20.79 -32.74
CA ASP A 275 -17.49 20.32 -33.85
C ASP A 275 -17.73 21.44 -34.87
N ASP A 276 -18.39 21.11 -35.99
CA ASP A 276 -18.75 22.08 -37.05
C ASP A 276 -17.54 22.91 -37.52
N LEU A 277 -16.43 22.21 -37.77
CA LEU A 277 -15.11 22.80 -37.98
C LEU A 277 -14.85 23.12 -39.47
N GLU A 278 -14.57 24.39 -39.76
CA GLU A 278 -14.06 24.87 -41.05
C GLU A 278 -12.68 25.51 -40.85
N TYR A 279 -11.75 25.21 -41.76
CA TYR A 279 -10.40 25.76 -41.71
C TYR A 279 -9.86 26.08 -43.10
N VAL A 280 -8.89 26.99 -43.13
CA VAL A 280 -8.09 27.31 -44.32
C VAL A 280 -6.62 27.08 -43.98
N ILE A 281 -5.83 26.70 -44.99
CA ILE A 281 -4.37 26.62 -44.84
C ILE A 281 -3.76 27.96 -45.25
N ASP A 282 -2.95 28.55 -44.38
CA ASP A 282 -2.27 29.81 -44.67
C ASP A 282 -0.97 29.62 -45.48
N ASP A 283 -0.30 30.72 -45.80
CA ASP A 283 0.95 30.76 -46.54
C ASP A 283 2.15 30.14 -45.79
N GLN A 284 1.98 29.86 -44.50
CA GLN A 284 2.96 29.20 -43.63
C GLN A 284 2.59 27.73 -43.36
N ASP A 285 1.66 27.16 -44.13
CA ASP A 285 1.17 25.78 -44.02
C ASP A 285 0.49 25.46 -42.67
N ARG A 286 -0.10 26.48 -42.03
CA ARG A 286 -0.83 26.34 -40.76
C ARG A 286 -2.33 26.24 -41.01
N ALA A 287 -3.00 25.42 -40.21
CA ALA A 287 -4.46 25.29 -40.27
C ALA A 287 -5.13 26.37 -39.44
N VAL A 288 -5.65 27.40 -40.11
CA VAL A 288 -6.42 28.48 -39.49
C VAL A 288 -7.89 28.09 -39.46
N ILE A 289 -8.39 27.75 -38.28
CA ILE A 289 -9.79 27.43 -38.01
C ILE A 289 -10.59 28.74 -38.08
N THR A 290 -11.40 28.86 -39.13
CA THR A 290 -12.27 30.03 -39.39
C THR A 290 -13.67 29.85 -38.83
N ARG A 291 -14.05 28.62 -38.49
CA ARG A 291 -15.28 28.29 -37.77
C ARG A 291 -15.07 27.03 -36.93
N GLY A 292 -15.52 27.07 -35.69
CA GLY A 292 -15.60 25.89 -34.83
C GLY A 292 -16.59 26.12 -33.70
N ARG A 293 -17.25 25.07 -33.25
CA ARG A 293 -18.19 25.14 -32.14
C ARG A 293 -17.77 24.19 -31.03
N ILE A 294 -17.74 24.68 -29.79
CA ILE A 294 -17.34 23.89 -28.62
C ILE A 294 -18.44 22.88 -28.31
N ALA A 295 -18.05 21.60 -28.29
CA ALA A 295 -18.91 20.47 -27.97
C ALA A 295 -18.58 19.83 -26.60
N GLY A 296 -17.42 20.15 -26.04
CA GLY A 296 -16.91 19.62 -24.78
C GLY A 296 -15.46 20.03 -24.56
N ALA A 297 -14.84 19.46 -23.53
CA ALA A 297 -13.40 19.49 -23.37
C ALA A 297 -12.91 18.17 -22.76
N THR A 298 -11.72 17.74 -23.18
CA THR A 298 -11.09 16.52 -22.68
C THR A 298 -9.78 16.85 -21.97
N LEU A 299 -9.61 16.37 -20.74
CA LEU A 299 -8.37 16.42 -20.00
C LEU A 299 -7.39 15.37 -20.56
N VAL A 300 -6.26 15.85 -21.05
CA VAL A 300 -5.23 15.05 -21.73
C VAL A 300 -3.84 15.38 -21.19
N ALA A 301 -2.90 14.45 -21.31
CA ALA A 301 -1.51 14.67 -20.90
C ALA A 301 -0.79 15.72 -21.77
N ILE A 302 -1.22 15.91 -23.01
CA ILE A 302 -0.65 16.87 -23.96
C ILE A 302 -1.79 17.71 -24.57
N PRO A 303 -2.18 18.82 -23.92
CA PRO A 303 -3.19 19.72 -24.48
C PRO A 303 -2.67 20.42 -25.74
N ALA A 304 -3.58 20.82 -26.63
CA ALA A 304 -3.21 21.49 -27.88
C ALA A 304 -2.47 22.83 -27.65
N PHE A 305 -2.83 23.52 -26.57
CA PHE A 305 -2.12 24.70 -26.07
C PHE A 305 -1.24 24.29 -24.88
N ALA A 306 0.02 24.71 -24.85
CA ALA A 306 0.93 24.34 -23.77
C ALA A 306 0.73 25.17 -22.49
N ASP A 307 0.04 26.31 -22.59
CA ASP A 307 -0.13 27.30 -21.53
C ASP A 307 -1.57 27.36 -20.98
N VAL A 308 -2.39 26.36 -21.29
CA VAL A 308 -3.73 26.23 -20.70
C VAL A 308 -3.70 25.34 -19.46
N SER A 309 -4.51 25.70 -18.47
CA SER A 309 -4.60 24.98 -17.21
C SER A 309 -6.05 24.90 -16.72
N ILE A 310 -6.29 23.94 -15.83
CA ILE A 310 -7.51 23.77 -15.07
C ILE A 310 -7.18 23.84 -13.58
N THR A 311 -8.04 24.48 -12.81
CA THR A 311 -7.86 24.74 -11.37
C THR A 311 -9.09 24.27 -10.61
N LEU A 312 -8.88 23.56 -9.50
CA LEU A 312 -9.96 23.13 -8.60
C LEU A 312 -10.22 24.17 -7.50
N GLU A 313 -11.49 24.31 -7.11
CA GLU A 313 -11.92 25.13 -5.97
C GLU A 313 -12.23 24.25 -4.73
N PRO A 314 -11.92 24.71 -3.50
CA PRO A 314 -11.21 25.95 -3.21
C PRO A 314 -9.77 25.86 -3.72
N VAL A 315 -9.27 26.96 -4.29
CA VAL A 315 -7.87 27.09 -4.68
C VAL A 315 -7.04 26.85 -3.42
N PRO A 316 -6.03 25.95 -3.45
CA PRO A 316 -5.13 25.76 -2.32
C PRO A 316 -4.60 27.12 -1.88
N VAL A 317 -4.97 27.57 -0.68
CA VAL A 317 -4.61 28.90 -0.20
C VAL A 317 -3.11 28.90 0.04
N ALA A 318 -2.37 29.67 -0.75
CA ALA A 318 -0.98 30.02 -0.44
C ALA A 318 -0.95 30.63 0.97
N ALA A 319 -0.11 30.08 1.86
CA ALA A 319 -0.03 30.45 3.27
C ALA A 319 0.07 31.98 3.45
N LEU A 320 -1.04 32.61 3.83
CA LEU A 320 -1.05 33.99 4.32
C LEU A 320 -0.80 33.94 5.83
N ALA A 321 0.18 34.73 6.28
CA ALA A 321 0.59 34.83 7.67
C ALA A 321 -0.59 35.14 8.61
N PRO A 322 -0.69 34.47 9.78
CA PRO A 322 -1.83 34.66 10.67
C PRO A 322 -1.73 35.96 11.48
N GLU A 323 -2.77 36.79 11.39
CA GLU A 323 -3.07 37.83 12.36
C GLU A 323 -3.65 37.22 13.66
N MET A 324 -3.19 37.74 14.80
CA MET A 324 -3.50 37.27 16.15
C MET A 324 -4.97 37.52 16.54
N VAL A 325 -5.62 36.49 17.11
CA VAL A 325 -6.86 36.63 17.90
C VAL A 325 -6.55 36.31 19.38
N PRO A 326 -7.02 37.09 20.38
CA PRO A 326 -6.63 36.90 21.77
C PRO A 326 -7.36 35.73 22.44
N ALA A 327 -6.64 35.05 23.33
CA ALA A 327 -7.10 33.92 24.13
C ALA A 327 -8.07 34.36 25.25
N GLY A 328 -9.11 33.55 25.50
CA GLY A 328 -9.82 33.59 26.77
C GLY A 328 -11.25 33.07 26.75
N VAL A 329 -11.46 31.75 26.61
CA VAL A 329 -12.60 31.03 27.22
C VAL A 329 -12.14 29.60 27.54
N GLN A 330 -12.17 29.19 28.80
CA GLN A 330 -12.03 27.78 29.22
C GLN A 330 -13.41 27.20 29.53
N PRO A 331 -13.71 25.93 29.16
CA PRO A 331 -14.91 25.26 29.63
C PRO A 331 -14.65 24.46 30.92
N ASP A 332 -15.63 24.50 31.82
CA ASP A 332 -15.67 23.85 33.13
C ASP A 332 -15.73 22.31 33.03
N VAL A 333 -14.97 21.64 33.90
CA VAL A 333 -14.99 20.18 34.10
C VAL A 333 -16.00 19.82 35.19
N ILE A 334 -16.96 18.95 34.87
CA ILE A 334 -17.91 18.37 35.83
C ILE A 334 -17.26 17.15 36.49
N GLY A 335 -17.16 17.18 37.82
CA GLY A 335 -16.61 16.09 38.63
C GLY A 335 -17.65 15.01 38.97
N PHE A 336 -17.18 13.78 39.15
CA PHE A 336 -17.91 12.70 39.80
C PHE A 336 -17.04 12.05 40.89
N GLU A 337 -17.65 11.83 42.05
CA GLU A 337 -17.05 11.24 43.26
C GLU A 337 -17.28 9.72 43.34
N ASP A 338 -16.20 9.03 43.75
CA ASP A 338 -16.03 7.83 44.60
C ASP A 338 -16.73 6.47 44.30
N ASP A 339 -15.92 5.40 44.34
CA ASP A 339 -16.07 4.29 45.30
C ASP A 339 -14.86 3.32 45.21
N GLY A 340 -13.97 3.45 46.19
CA GLY A 340 -12.67 2.78 46.27
C GLY A 340 -12.67 1.29 46.65
N VAL A 341 -12.51 0.41 45.65
CA VAL A 341 -12.05 -0.98 45.87
C VAL A 341 -10.96 -1.46 44.88
N PHE A 342 -10.55 -0.67 43.89
CA PHE A 342 -9.51 -1.07 42.90
C PHE A 342 -8.19 -0.26 42.98
N ALA A 343 -7.91 0.41 44.10
CA ALA A 343 -6.85 1.42 44.17
C ALA A 343 -5.40 0.87 44.14
N SER A 344 -5.14 -0.38 44.56
CA SER A 344 -3.76 -0.86 44.69
C SER A 344 -3.19 -1.54 43.45
N GLU A 345 -4.02 -2.24 42.66
CA GLU A 345 -3.58 -2.82 41.37
C GLU A 345 -3.62 -1.78 40.24
N LEU A 346 -4.56 -0.84 40.31
CA LEU A 346 -4.58 0.31 39.42
C LEU A 346 -3.39 1.25 39.68
N ALA A 347 -2.85 1.36 40.90
CA ALA A 347 -1.66 2.20 41.16
C ALA A 347 -0.38 1.70 40.47
N ALA A 348 -0.22 0.39 40.30
CA ALA A 348 0.92 -0.18 39.57
C ALA A 348 0.74 -0.04 38.06
N PHE A 349 -0.48 -0.25 37.54
CA PHE A 349 -0.81 -0.03 36.13
C PHE A 349 -0.80 1.46 35.76
N THR A 350 -1.27 2.35 36.64
CA THR A 350 -1.24 3.81 36.45
C THR A 350 0.13 4.42 36.63
N SER A 351 1.11 3.78 37.29
CA SER A 351 2.47 4.34 37.28
C SER A 351 3.16 4.19 35.91
N ASN A 352 2.89 3.09 35.18
CA ASN A 352 3.34 2.92 33.79
C ASN A 352 2.43 3.64 32.79
N ALA A 353 1.10 3.63 33.01
CA ALA A 353 0.18 4.36 32.16
C ALA A 353 0.30 5.88 32.35
N SER A 354 0.61 6.43 33.52
CA SER A 354 0.82 7.88 33.69
C SER A 354 2.12 8.34 33.03
N ALA A 355 3.15 7.49 32.96
CA ALA A 355 4.36 7.78 32.20
C ALA A 355 4.13 7.75 30.68
N GLN A 356 3.19 6.92 30.19
CA GLN A 356 2.76 6.88 28.78
C GLN A 356 1.70 7.93 28.44
N LEU A 357 0.77 8.24 29.34
CA LEU A 357 -0.29 9.23 29.18
C LEU A 357 0.24 10.66 29.30
N SER A 358 1.32 10.90 30.07
CA SER A 358 2.06 12.17 30.00
C SER A 358 2.82 12.39 28.68
N ARG A 359 2.93 11.39 27.79
CA ARG A 359 3.47 11.58 26.43
C ARG A 359 2.41 11.89 25.39
N THR A 360 1.14 11.61 25.66
CA THR A 360 0.05 11.75 24.68
C THR A 360 -0.30 13.22 24.40
N GLU A 361 0.12 14.17 25.24
CA GLU A 361 -0.03 15.62 25.02
C GLU A 361 1.28 16.38 24.72
N ALA A 362 2.44 15.74 24.82
CA ALA A 362 3.72 16.42 24.67
C ALA A 362 4.18 16.41 23.20
N LEU A 363 3.97 17.51 22.47
CA LEU A 363 4.56 17.71 21.15
C LEU A 363 6.10 17.82 21.25
N PRO A 364 6.86 17.44 20.20
CA PRO A 364 8.31 17.59 20.18
C PRO A 364 8.74 19.06 20.24
N PRO A 365 9.87 19.40 20.89
CA PRO A 365 10.53 20.69 20.71
C PRO A 365 10.98 20.89 19.26
N VAL A 366 10.89 22.12 18.74
CA VAL A 366 11.34 22.44 17.36
C VAL A 366 12.83 22.13 17.13
N ASP A 367 13.66 22.28 18.16
CA ASP A 367 15.10 21.96 18.10
C ASP A 367 15.40 20.46 17.86
N TRP A 368 14.40 19.58 17.93
CA TRP A 368 14.58 18.18 17.55
C TRP A 368 14.62 17.98 16.04
N PHE A 369 14.19 18.97 15.24
CA PHE A 369 14.17 18.92 13.78
C PHE A 369 15.26 19.78 13.14
N THR A 370 16.28 20.19 13.90
CA THR A 370 17.43 20.93 13.41
C THR A 370 18.67 20.03 13.34
N ASN A 371 19.74 20.52 12.71
CA ASN A 371 21.01 19.77 12.62
C ASN A 371 21.47 19.33 14.03
N PRO A 372 21.63 18.02 14.29
CA PRO A 372 22.00 17.51 15.61
C PRO A 372 23.44 17.82 16.04
N GLY A 373 24.27 18.40 15.16
CA GLY A 373 25.65 18.81 15.46
C GLY A 373 26.59 17.63 15.67
N LEU A 374 26.41 16.56 14.88
CA LEU A 374 27.22 15.34 14.97
C LEU A 374 28.63 15.61 14.48
N THR A 375 29.63 15.15 15.23
CA THR A 375 31.06 15.39 14.95
C THR A 375 31.77 14.20 14.30
N THR A 376 31.04 13.11 14.08
CA THR A 376 31.49 11.93 13.36
C THR A 376 30.30 11.25 12.68
N LEU A 377 30.56 10.42 11.67
CA LEU A 377 29.53 9.56 11.10
C LEU A 377 28.92 8.65 12.19
N THR A 378 27.66 8.93 12.52
CA THR A 378 26.97 8.42 13.71
C THR A 378 25.75 7.61 13.29
N PRO A 379 25.58 6.36 13.77
CA PRO A 379 24.40 5.54 13.47
C PRO A 379 23.13 6.16 14.05
N LEU A 380 21.97 5.72 13.58
CA LEU A 380 20.70 6.18 14.12
C LEU A 380 20.54 5.78 15.59
N ASN A 381 20.18 6.76 16.42
CA ASN A 381 19.97 6.64 17.86
C ASN A 381 18.58 7.15 18.25
N VAL A 382 18.01 6.54 19.29
CA VAL A 382 16.76 6.96 19.91
C VAL A 382 17.02 7.23 21.39
N THR A 383 16.77 8.45 21.86
CA THR A 383 16.92 8.78 23.28
C THR A 383 15.76 8.23 24.10
N VAL A 384 15.95 8.15 25.42
CA VAL A 384 14.87 7.80 26.36
C VAL A 384 13.68 8.73 26.20
N SER A 385 13.89 10.01 25.89
CA SER A 385 12.82 11.00 25.68
C SER A 385 12.07 10.85 24.35
N GLY A 386 12.54 9.99 23.43
CA GLY A 386 11.94 9.80 22.10
C GLY A 386 12.55 10.65 20.99
N ARG A 387 13.70 11.30 21.21
CA ARG A 387 14.41 12.02 20.14
C ARG A 387 15.15 11.00 19.27
N VAL A 388 14.93 11.07 17.97
CA VAL A 388 15.62 10.24 16.97
C VAL A 388 16.65 11.10 16.26
N PHE A 389 17.90 10.64 16.13
CA PHE A 389 18.92 11.34 15.35
C PHE A 389 20.06 10.43 14.90
N GLY A 390 20.74 10.80 13.81
CA GLY A 390 21.91 10.07 13.28
C GLY A 390 22.06 10.27 11.78
N HIS A 391 22.92 9.47 11.14
CA HIS A 391 23.14 9.51 9.71
C HIS A 391 22.44 8.35 9.01
N VAL A 392 21.81 8.64 7.88
CA VAL A 392 21.24 7.65 6.95
C VAL A 392 22.33 7.09 6.05
N ALA A 393 23.25 7.95 5.57
CA ALA A 393 24.38 7.55 4.74
C ALA A 393 25.55 8.53 4.91
N GLY A 394 26.78 8.02 4.87
CA GLY A 394 28.00 8.84 4.91
C GLY A 394 28.58 9.10 3.52
N TRP A 395 29.14 10.28 3.28
CA TRP A 395 29.67 10.66 1.96
C TRP A 395 30.75 9.71 1.43
N ASP A 396 31.60 9.21 2.34
CA ASP A 396 32.69 8.28 2.02
C ASP A 396 32.26 6.79 2.07
N SER A 397 30.96 6.50 2.24
CA SER A 397 30.44 5.13 2.32
C SER A 397 30.12 4.59 0.93
N CYS A 398 30.73 3.46 0.56
CA CYS A 398 30.38 2.76 -0.69
C CYS A 398 29.10 1.92 -0.51
N HIS A 399 28.25 1.90 -1.53
CA HIS A 399 27.06 1.06 -1.54
C HIS A 399 27.41 -0.44 -1.59
N VAL A 400 26.92 -1.24 -0.64
CA VAL A 400 27.32 -2.66 -0.50
C VAL A 400 26.75 -3.59 -1.58
N GLY A 401 25.64 -3.20 -2.22
CA GLY A 401 24.95 -4.01 -3.24
C GLY A 401 25.21 -3.60 -4.69
N LEU A 402 26.04 -2.58 -4.95
CA LEU A 402 26.31 -2.09 -6.32
C LEU A 402 27.76 -2.38 -6.73
N PRO A 403 28.01 -2.63 -8.04
CA PRO A 403 29.37 -2.83 -8.52
C PRO A 403 30.15 -1.51 -8.48
N GLY A 404 31.36 -1.56 -7.92
CA GLY A 404 32.20 -0.37 -7.71
C GLY A 404 31.82 0.42 -6.46
N CYS A 405 32.57 1.49 -6.17
CA CYS A 405 32.21 2.38 -5.06
C CYS A 405 31.25 3.45 -5.58
N VAL A 406 29.95 3.22 -5.39
CA VAL A 406 28.90 4.24 -5.57
C VAL A 406 28.64 4.88 -4.21
N THR A 407 28.79 6.20 -4.10
CA THR A 407 28.56 6.99 -2.88
C THR A 407 27.13 7.54 -2.86
N PRO A 408 26.59 7.89 -1.68
CA PRO A 408 25.24 8.48 -1.60
C PRO A 408 25.20 9.83 -2.33
N PRO A 409 24.13 10.12 -3.09
CA PRO A 409 23.98 11.40 -3.77
C PRO A 409 23.53 12.49 -2.78
N ALA A 410 24.09 13.69 -2.92
CA ALA A 410 23.55 14.90 -2.27
C ALA A 410 22.23 15.31 -2.93
N SER A 411 21.30 15.86 -2.15
CA SER A 411 19.99 16.26 -2.65
C SER A 411 20.05 17.64 -3.32
N GLN A 412 19.43 17.75 -4.50
CA GLN A 412 19.27 19.04 -5.19
C GLN A 412 18.02 19.80 -4.75
N THR A 413 17.14 19.14 -4.00
CA THR A 413 15.86 19.70 -3.54
C THR A 413 15.80 19.88 -2.03
N GLY A 414 16.91 19.66 -1.33
CA GLY A 414 16.93 19.68 0.13
C GLY A 414 15.98 18.63 0.73
N TYR A 415 15.94 17.42 0.16
CA TYR A 415 15.15 16.27 0.59
C TYR A 415 13.63 16.46 0.55
N SER A 416 13.12 17.38 -0.27
CA SER A 416 11.67 17.66 -0.38
C SER A 416 10.82 16.43 -0.76
N TYR A 417 11.37 15.48 -1.52
CA TYR A 417 10.68 14.24 -1.90
C TYR A 417 10.65 13.18 -0.81
N PHE A 418 11.48 13.31 0.22
CA PHE A 418 11.42 12.50 1.43
C PHE A 418 10.59 13.20 2.52
N MET A 419 10.72 14.53 2.64
CA MET A 419 10.04 15.34 3.66
C MET A 419 8.65 15.81 3.22
N VAL A 420 7.79 14.84 2.91
CA VAL A 420 6.43 15.06 2.38
C VAL A 420 5.36 15.21 3.46
N GLY A 421 5.68 14.91 4.72
CA GLY A 421 4.78 15.06 5.87
C GLY A 421 5.03 16.36 6.64
N GLU A 422 4.17 16.63 7.63
CA GLU A 422 4.29 17.77 8.52
C GLU A 422 4.22 17.33 9.98
N GLN A 423 5.04 17.94 10.84
CA GLN A 423 5.02 17.71 12.28
C GLN A 423 4.85 19.02 13.03
N ARG A 424 3.81 19.09 13.87
CA ARG A 424 3.60 20.20 14.80
C ARG A 424 4.52 20.04 16.02
N THR A 425 5.14 21.13 16.45
CA THR A 425 6.04 21.19 17.60
C THR A 425 5.39 21.89 18.80
N ALA A 426 6.00 21.77 19.98
CA ALA A 426 5.48 22.29 21.24
C ALA A 426 5.30 23.82 21.27
N ASP A 427 6.08 24.55 20.46
CA ASP A 427 5.97 26.01 20.28
C ASP A 427 4.90 26.40 19.23
N GLY A 428 4.21 25.43 18.63
CA GLY A 428 3.19 25.63 17.61
C GLY A 428 3.72 25.72 16.18
N THR A 429 5.03 25.66 15.98
CA THR A 429 5.64 25.60 14.65
C THR A 429 5.25 24.29 13.95
N THR A 430 5.16 24.31 12.62
CA THR A 430 4.98 23.10 11.81
C THR A 430 6.20 22.95 10.91
N VAL A 431 6.82 21.77 10.93
CA VAL A 431 8.08 21.48 10.24
C VAL A 431 7.85 20.38 9.20
N PRO A 432 8.39 20.50 7.96
CA PRO A 432 8.34 19.40 7.00
C PRO A 432 9.19 18.23 7.49
N VAL A 433 8.66 17.02 7.39
CA VAL A 433 9.28 15.82 7.94
C VAL A 433 9.11 14.64 6.98
N GLY A 434 10.13 13.79 6.93
CA GLY A 434 10.05 12.47 6.34
C GLY A 434 9.72 11.41 7.38
N THR A 435 9.28 10.26 6.89
CA THR A 435 8.87 9.12 7.71
C THR A 435 9.98 8.08 7.73
N LEU A 436 10.33 7.61 8.92
CA LEU A 436 11.12 6.38 9.06
C LEU A 436 10.16 5.20 9.25
N THR A 437 10.36 4.14 8.47
CA THR A 437 9.48 2.96 8.46
C THR A 437 10.21 1.69 8.88
N VAL A 438 9.47 0.70 9.41
CA VAL A 438 9.97 -0.64 9.77
C VAL A 438 9.03 -1.74 9.26
N GLY A 439 9.59 -2.84 8.76
CA GLY A 439 8.83 -4.05 8.40
C GLY A 439 8.48 -4.23 6.92
N GLY A 440 8.73 -3.24 6.04
CA GLY A 440 8.38 -3.32 4.60
C GLY A 440 9.53 -3.59 3.63
N GLY A 441 10.79 -3.52 4.06
CA GLY A 441 11.95 -3.70 3.17
C GLY A 441 12.07 -2.63 2.07
N HIS A 442 12.87 -2.91 1.03
CA HIS A 442 13.06 -1.99 -0.10
C HIS A 442 12.04 -2.23 -1.22
N ALA A 443 11.55 -1.13 -1.80
CA ALA A 443 10.80 -1.18 -3.05
C ALA A 443 11.68 -1.74 -4.19
N ASP A 444 11.08 -2.42 -5.17
CA ASP A 444 11.84 -2.97 -6.30
C ASP A 444 12.68 -1.87 -6.99
N PRO A 445 14.01 -2.06 -7.16
CA PRO A 445 14.91 -1.08 -7.77
C PRO A 445 14.53 -0.66 -9.20
N GLN A 446 13.75 -1.46 -9.92
CA GLN A 446 13.30 -1.15 -11.27
C GLN A 446 12.12 -0.16 -11.30
N LEU A 447 11.44 0.04 -10.18
CA LEU A 447 10.31 0.95 -10.10
C LEU A 447 10.75 2.41 -10.27
N GLY A 448 9.89 3.19 -10.94
CA GLY A 448 10.00 4.64 -10.94
C GLY A 448 9.63 5.22 -9.57
N PHE A 449 9.86 6.52 -9.40
CA PHE A 449 9.62 7.24 -8.14
C PHE A 449 8.25 6.94 -7.50
N ARG A 450 7.15 7.10 -8.25
CA ARG A 450 5.78 6.97 -7.71
C ARG A 450 5.49 5.56 -7.16
N ALA A 451 5.75 4.52 -7.93
CA ALA A 451 5.51 3.14 -7.50
C ALA A 451 6.43 2.72 -6.34
N ALA A 452 7.64 3.29 -6.27
CA ALA A 452 8.51 3.09 -5.12
C ALA A 452 8.01 3.83 -3.88
N ALA A 453 7.43 5.03 -4.02
CA ALA A 453 6.81 5.75 -2.90
C ALA A 453 5.57 5.00 -2.36
N GLU A 454 4.71 4.49 -3.25
CA GLU A 454 3.52 3.69 -2.88
C GLU A 454 3.88 2.45 -2.03
N HIS A 455 5.02 1.80 -2.30
CA HIS A 455 5.54 0.70 -1.46
C HIS A 455 5.79 1.12 0.00
N TYR A 456 6.16 2.39 0.22
CA TYR A 456 6.43 2.93 1.55
C TYR A 456 5.23 3.65 2.20
N ASP A 457 4.11 3.78 1.48
CA ASP A 457 2.92 4.53 1.93
C ASP A 457 2.06 3.77 2.97
N ASN A 458 2.48 2.58 3.39
CA ASN A 458 1.88 1.92 4.55
C ASN A 458 2.22 2.66 5.84
N ILE A 459 1.33 3.55 6.27
CA ILE A 459 1.46 4.34 7.50
C ILE A 459 1.61 3.48 8.76
N GLY A 460 1.12 2.23 8.76
CA GLY A 460 1.26 1.29 9.87
C GLY A 460 2.71 0.89 10.15
N THR A 461 3.60 1.08 9.18
CA THR A 461 5.04 0.84 9.32
C THR A 461 5.81 2.04 9.90
N ALA A 462 5.17 3.20 10.05
CA ALA A 462 5.82 4.42 10.51
C ALA A 462 6.20 4.36 12.00
N VAL A 463 7.44 4.75 12.32
CA VAL A 463 7.95 4.76 13.70
C VAL A 463 8.48 6.11 14.14
N ALA A 464 8.93 6.95 13.22
CA ALA A 464 9.44 8.28 13.53
C ALA A 464 9.20 9.29 12.42
N ARG A 465 9.08 10.57 12.80
CA ARG A 465 9.08 11.73 11.91
C ARG A 465 10.39 12.47 12.06
N VAL A 466 11.10 12.72 10.96
CA VAL A 466 12.43 13.31 11.00
C VAL A 466 12.61 14.37 9.92
N PHE A 467 13.35 15.42 10.26
CA PHE A 467 13.90 16.33 9.27
C PHE A 467 15.21 15.75 8.73
N ALA A 468 15.46 15.89 7.44
CA ALA A 468 16.69 15.44 6.78
C ALA A 468 17.53 16.63 6.32
N GLY A 469 18.84 16.52 6.46
CA GLY A 469 19.78 17.51 5.97
C GLY A 469 21.17 16.94 5.75
N GLU A 470 22.13 17.82 5.47
CA GLU A 470 23.51 17.46 5.17
C GLU A 470 24.46 18.11 6.18
N ASP A 471 25.55 17.39 6.50
CA ASP A 471 26.70 17.93 7.22
C ASP A 471 28.01 17.43 6.56
N GLU A 472 29.15 17.66 7.23
CA GLU A 472 30.46 17.27 6.72
C GLU A 472 30.68 15.75 6.64
N HIS A 473 29.82 14.94 7.26
CA HIS A 473 29.96 13.49 7.33
C HIS A 473 28.97 12.75 6.44
N GLY A 474 27.75 13.28 6.29
CA GLY A 474 26.72 12.60 5.52
C GLY A 474 25.35 13.26 5.52
N ILE A 475 24.37 12.43 5.18
CA ILE A 475 22.95 12.74 5.24
C ILE A 475 22.49 12.44 6.67
N TRP A 476 22.23 13.48 7.45
CA TRP A 476 21.71 13.34 8.80
C TRP A 476 20.19 13.43 8.83
N VAL A 477 19.59 12.78 9.82
CA VAL A 477 18.19 12.94 10.18
C VAL A 477 18.08 13.25 11.67
N SER A 478 17.10 14.08 12.04
CA SER A 478 16.77 14.35 13.44
C SER A 478 15.27 14.60 13.58
N GLY A 479 14.66 14.07 14.64
CA GLY A 479 13.24 14.28 14.91
C GLY A 479 12.72 13.46 16.08
N TRP A 480 11.51 12.94 15.91
CA TRP A 480 10.61 12.50 16.97
C TRP A 480 10.09 11.10 16.70
N LEU A 481 10.20 10.24 17.70
CA LEU A 481 9.56 8.93 17.71
C LEU A 481 8.05 9.13 17.93
N LEU A 482 7.23 8.50 17.09
CA LEU A 482 5.77 8.62 17.17
C LEU A 482 5.24 7.98 18.48
N PRO A 483 4.49 8.72 19.33
CA PRO A 483 3.91 8.19 20.57
C PRO A 483 2.96 7.03 20.34
N GLU A 484 2.26 7.06 19.21
CA GLU A 484 1.30 6.06 18.76
C GLU A 484 1.96 4.89 18.02
N ALA A 485 3.27 4.92 17.77
CA ALA A 485 3.96 3.79 17.13
C ALA A 485 3.90 2.56 18.03
N ASP A 486 3.64 1.42 17.39
CA ASP A 486 3.62 0.12 18.06
C ASP A 486 4.93 -0.13 18.82
N PRO A 487 4.89 -0.50 20.12
CA PRO A 487 6.09 -0.69 20.93
C PRO A 487 7.05 -1.75 20.40
N LEU A 488 6.53 -2.83 19.80
CA LEU A 488 7.35 -3.88 19.19
C LEU A 488 8.07 -3.34 17.95
N ARG A 489 7.38 -2.57 17.10
CA ARG A 489 7.99 -1.88 15.95
C ARG A 489 9.06 -0.87 16.37
N VAL A 490 8.86 -0.17 17.48
CA VAL A 490 9.87 0.73 18.06
C VAL A 490 11.13 -0.04 18.48
N GLU A 491 10.99 -1.21 19.12
CA GLU A 491 12.14 -2.04 19.49
C GLU A 491 12.85 -2.64 18.26
N GLN A 492 12.09 -3.07 17.25
CA GLN A 492 12.65 -3.51 15.96
C GLN A 492 13.43 -2.39 15.26
N PHE A 493 12.88 -1.17 15.27
CA PHE A 493 13.52 0.02 14.73
C PHE A 493 14.84 0.35 15.45
N LYS A 494 14.85 0.30 16.79
CA LYS A 494 16.08 0.50 17.59
C LYS A 494 17.13 -0.57 17.31
N ALA A 495 16.71 -1.82 17.12
CA ALA A 495 17.60 -2.94 16.83
C ALA A 495 18.18 -2.90 15.41
N SER A 496 17.48 -2.31 14.46
CA SER A 496 17.84 -2.33 13.04
C SER A 496 18.62 -1.09 12.60
N PRO A 497 19.55 -1.20 11.63
CA PRO A 497 20.03 -0.04 10.88
C PRO A 497 18.95 0.48 9.90
N VAL A 498 19.20 1.65 9.33
CA VAL A 498 18.34 2.26 8.30
C VAL A 498 19.02 2.28 6.95
N SER A 499 18.22 2.27 5.88
CA SER A 499 18.67 2.37 4.49
C SER A 499 17.76 3.32 3.72
N GLY A 500 18.36 4.25 2.99
CA GLY A 500 17.64 5.17 2.11
C GLY A 500 17.31 4.56 0.77
N ASP A 501 16.23 5.02 0.14
CA ASP A 501 15.87 4.73 -1.24
C ASP A 501 15.94 6.02 -2.06
N TRP A 502 16.73 6.02 -3.13
CA TRP A 502 16.90 7.15 -4.04
C TRP A 502 16.33 6.84 -5.42
N ARG A 503 15.46 7.72 -5.91
CA ARG A 503 14.86 7.60 -7.24
C ARG A 503 15.22 8.79 -8.11
N ARG A 504 15.25 8.55 -9.43
CA ARG A 504 15.61 9.59 -10.39
C ARG A 504 14.42 10.53 -10.58
N ILE A 505 14.56 11.77 -10.11
CA ILE A 505 13.56 12.84 -10.21
C ILE A 505 14.24 14.08 -10.74
N GLY A 506 13.70 14.68 -11.81
CA GLY A 506 14.30 15.88 -12.42
C GLY A 506 15.74 15.70 -12.91
N GLY A 507 16.14 14.47 -13.26
CA GLY A 507 17.49 14.14 -13.73
C GLY A 507 18.51 13.82 -12.63
N SER A 508 18.18 14.05 -11.36
CA SER A 508 19.02 13.76 -10.19
C SER A 508 18.46 12.59 -9.38
N LEU A 509 19.30 11.96 -8.55
CA LEU A 509 18.83 10.97 -7.58
C LEU A 509 18.40 11.69 -6.30
N GLU A 510 17.12 11.61 -5.95
CA GLU A 510 16.55 12.21 -4.75
C GLU A 510 16.10 11.12 -3.78
N LEU A 511 16.32 11.33 -2.48
CA LEU A 511 15.85 10.43 -1.43
C LEU A 511 14.32 10.52 -1.34
N ILE A 512 13.66 9.37 -1.30
CA ILE A 512 12.20 9.30 -1.27
C ILE A 512 11.67 8.55 -0.04
N ALA A 513 12.49 7.69 0.56
CA ALA A 513 12.12 6.91 1.73
C ALA A 513 13.35 6.48 2.51
N VAL A 514 13.16 6.20 3.80
CA VAL A 514 14.16 5.58 4.67
C VAL A 514 13.48 4.49 5.48
N CYS A 515 13.93 3.26 5.32
CA CYS A 515 13.36 2.09 5.97
C CYS A 515 14.41 1.37 6.82
N SER A 516 13.96 0.68 7.87
CA SER A 516 14.78 -0.23 8.65
C SER A 516 14.99 -1.54 7.92
N VAL A 517 16.25 -1.96 7.84
CA VAL A 517 16.67 -3.21 7.16
C VAL A 517 17.78 -3.87 7.97
N ASN A 518 18.04 -5.16 7.74
CA ASN A 518 19.17 -5.86 8.37
C ASN A 518 20.51 -5.62 7.67
N THR A 519 20.49 -5.23 6.39
CA THR A 519 21.69 -4.98 5.58
C THR A 519 21.51 -3.67 4.80
N PRO A 520 21.97 -2.53 5.34
CA PRO A 520 21.76 -1.23 4.71
C PRO A 520 22.66 -1.05 3.50
N GLY A 521 22.16 -0.34 2.49
CA GLY A 521 22.92 0.00 1.28
C GLY A 521 24.20 0.78 1.61
N PHE A 522 24.10 1.74 2.55
CA PHE A 522 25.20 2.54 3.07
C PHE A 522 25.39 2.29 4.57
N PRO A 523 26.21 1.31 4.99
CA PRO A 523 26.37 1.00 6.40
C PRO A 523 26.97 2.15 7.20
N VAL A 524 26.29 2.54 8.28
CA VAL A 524 26.84 3.43 9.31
C VAL A 524 27.18 2.58 10.55
N PRO A 525 28.47 2.25 10.79
CA PRO A 525 28.83 1.28 11.81
C PRO A 525 28.53 1.76 13.25
N ARG A 526 27.89 0.90 14.06
CA ARG A 526 27.65 1.15 15.50
C ARG A 526 28.91 1.00 16.37
N ALA A 527 30.00 0.42 15.84
CA ALA A 527 31.32 0.37 16.50
C ALA A 527 32.45 0.12 15.47
N ARG A 528 33.61 0.77 15.65
CA ARG A 528 34.87 0.33 15.06
C ARG A 528 35.39 -0.86 15.86
N VAL A 529 35.23 -2.09 15.35
CA VAL A 529 36.08 -3.19 15.81
C VAL A 529 37.46 -2.93 15.22
N GLY A 530 38.40 -2.50 16.07
CA GLY A 530 39.81 -2.45 15.69
C GLY A 530 40.28 -3.89 15.45
N PHE A 531 40.40 -4.29 14.18
CA PHE A 531 41.05 -5.55 13.84
C PHE A 531 42.57 -5.37 14.01
N SER A 532 43.07 -5.58 15.23
CA SER A 532 44.48 -5.95 15.41
C SER A 532 44.63 -7.41 15.02
N ASN A 533 44.69 -7.67 13.72
CA ASN A 533 45.45 -8.73 13.05
C ASN A 533 44.85 -8.92 11.67
N GLN A 534 45.70 -8.71 10.64
CA GLN A 534 45.40 -8.93 9.23
C GLN A 534 45.19 -10.42 8.92
N ALA A 535 44.16 -11.04 9.48
CA ALA A 535 43.74 -12.38 9.13
C ALA A 535 42.27 -12.34 8.73
N GLN A 536 42.04 -12.31 7.42
CA GLN A 536 40.74 -12.58 6.82
C GLN A 536 40.29 -13.98 7.29
N GLN A 537 39.20 -14.07 8.05
CA GLN A 537 38.77 -15.35 8.63
C GLN A 537 37.76 -16.11 7.75
N ALA A 538 36.98 -15.42 6.92
CA ALA A 538 36.15 -16.04 5.90
C ALA A 538 35.74 -15.02 4.82
N LEU A 539 35.50 -15.52 3.60
CA LEU A 539 34.81 -14.81 2.52
C LEU A 539 33.64 -15.72 2.11
N ILE A 540 32.43 -15.40 2.56
CA ILE A 540 31.20 -16.11 2.18
C ILE A 540 30.39 -15.15 1.33
N GLY A 541 30.19 -15.50 0.05
CA GLY A 541 29.34 -14.76 -0.86
C GLY A 541 28.27 -15.69 -1.41
N THR A 542 27.02 -15.46 -1.04
CA THR A 542 25.87 -16.09 -1.70
C THR A 542 25.31 -15.07 -2.69
N PHE A 543 25.49 -15.32 -3.98
CA PHE A 543 24.82 -14.57 -5.05
C PHE A 543 23.46 -15.24 -5.33
N GLY A 544 22.36 -14.52 -5.10
CA GLY A 544 21.04 -14.91 -5.62
C GLY A 544 21.02 -14.88 -7.16
N PRO A 545 20.21 -15.72 -7.83
CA PRO A 545 20.30 -15.91 -9.27
C PRO A 545 19.82 -14.68 -10.06
N LEU A 546 20.77 -14.00 -10.71
CA LEU A 546 20.48 -13.04 -11.78
C LEU A 546 19.95 -13.80 -13.00
N ARG A 547 18.70 -13.55 -13.41
CA ARG A 547 18.16 -13.99 -14.72
C ARG A 547 18.79 -13.17 -15.85
N GLY A 548 20.01 -13.54 -16.23
CA GLY A 548 20.72 -13.00 -17.39
C GLY A 548 20.47 -13.83 -18.66
N ARG A 549 19.92 -13.19 -19.68
CA ARG A 549 19.72 -13.74 -21.03
C ARG A 549 21.08 -14.02 -21.68
N VAL A 550 21.37 -15.28 -22.00
CA VAL A 550 22.63 -15.70 -22.64
C VAL A 550 22.65 -15.23 -24.10
N VAL A 551 23.63 -14.41 -24.44
CA VAL A 551 24.07 -14.16 -25.82
C VAL A 551 25.33 -14.98 -26.03
N GLU A 552 25.29 -15.96 -26.94
CA GLU A 552 26.45 -16.78 -27.27
C GLU A 552 27.53 -15.94 -27.96
N TYR A 553 28.75 -15.94 -27.41
CA TYR A 553 29.95 -15.39 -28.04
C TYR A 553 30.92 -16.51 -28.40
N THR A 554 31.31 -16.59 -29.67
CA THR A 554 32.21 -17.61 -30.23
C THR A 554 33.68 -17.15 -30.27
N GLY A 555 34.59 -17.98 -29.74
CA GLY A 555 36.04 -17.98 -30.00
C GLY A 555 36.90 -17.46 -28.84
N ARG A 556 38.08 -18.01 -28.46
CA ARG A 556 39.08 -18.89 -29.10
C ARG A 556 39.86 -19.69 -28.03
N LYS A 557 40.56 -20.75 -28.48
CA LYS A 557 41.35 -21.77 -27.73
C LYS A 557 42.75 -21.33 -27.22
N GLY A 558 43.21 -21.99 -26.14
CA GLY A 558 44.62 -22.25 -25.75
C GLY A 558 44.94 -21.78 -24.32
N ALA A 559 45.58 -22.49 -23.37
CA ALA A 559 46.36 -23.73 -23.27
C ALA A 559 46.38 -24.22 -21.78
N PRO A 560 46.95 -25.40 -21.41
CA PRO A 560 46.50 -26.22 -20.26
C PRO A 560 47.42 -26.20 -19.03
N VAL A 561 46.89 -26.41 -17.81
CA VAL A 561 47.67 -26.92 -16.64
C VAL A 561 46.81 -27.77 -15.67
N LEU A 562 47.16 -29.06 -15.64
CA LEU A 562 47.24 -30.08 -14.56
C LEU A 562 46.17 -30.21 -13.45
N ALA A 563 45.71 -31.46 -13.32
CA ALA A 563 44.65 -31.96 -12.46
C ALA A 563 45.15 -32.54 -11.11
N HIS A 564 44.31 -32.40 -10.08
CA HIS A 564 44.21 -33.32 -8.94
C HIS A 564 42.71 -33.66 -8.70
N PRO A 565 42.39 -34.88 -8.23
CA PRO A 565 41.08 -35.49 -8.44
C PRO A 565 40.02 -34.98 -7.46
N VAL A 566 38.86 -34.61 -8.01
CA VAL A 566 37.59 -34.41 -7.28
C VAL A 566 36.71 -35.64 -7.57
N PRO A 567 36.05 -36.25 -6.57
CA PRO A 567 35.12 -37.36 -6.80
C PRO A 567 33.92 -36.94 -7.65
N ASP A 568 33.52 -37.88 -8.51
CA ASP A 568 32.66 -37.73 -9.69
C ASP A 568 31.21 -37.35 -9.37
N SER A 569 30.76 -36.22 -9.92
CA SER A 569 29.38 -35.72 -9.86
C SER A 569 28.45 -36.35 -10.90
N ASN A 570 28.86 -37.44 -11.57
CA ASN A 570 28.02 -38.18 -12.52
C ASN A 570 27.15 -39.28 -11.91
N GLU A 571 27.29 -39.61 -10.61
CA GLU A 571 26.38 -40.58 -9.97
C GLU A 571 25.08 -39.93 -9.45
N ALA A 572 25.02 -38.59 -9.38
CA ALA A 572 23.86 -37.85 -8.89
C ALA A 572 22.84 -37.47 -9.98
N ARG A 573 23.13 -37.75 -11.27
CA ARG A 573 22.25 -37.37 -12.41
C ARG A 573 21.62 -38.55 -13.17
N ALA A 574 21.69 -39.78 -12.65
CA ALA A 574 21.16 -40.97 -13.33
C ALA A 574 20.09 -41.77 -12.54
N LYS A 575 19.48 -41.23 -11.48
CA LYS A 575 18.49 -41.97 -10.66
C LYS A 575 17.06 -41.43 -10.66
N TRP A 576 16.76 -40.39 -11.45
CA TRP A 576 15.43 -39.78 -11.57
C TRP A 576 14.77 -39.96 -12.95
N ALA A 577 15.20 -40.97 -13.73
CA ALA A 577 14.64 -41.30 -15.04
C ALA A 577 14.10 -42.75 -15.16
N ARG A 578 13.79 -43.41 -14.04
CA ARG A 578 13.01 -44.65 -14.05
C ARG A 578 12.07 -44.65 -12.86
N VAL A 579 10.82 -45.00 -13.15
CA VAL A 579 9.69 -45.22 -12.22
C VAL A 579 8.81 -44.00 -11.98
N ILE A 580 8.12 -43.52 -13.02
CA ILE A 580 6.64 -43.47 -13.02
C ILE A 580 6.17 -43.93 -14.42
N TRP A 581 5.15 -44.81 -14.42
CA TRP A 581 4.36 -45.32 -15.54
C TRP A 581 4.92 -46.47 -16.40
N ASN A 582 4.45 -47.69 -16.12
CA ASN A 582 3.55 -48.33 -17.08
C ASN A 582 2.55 -49.28 -16.39
N GLU A 583 1.33 -49.16 -16.89
CA GLU A 583 0.02 -49.62 -16.43
C GLU A 583 -0.20 -51.14 -16.35
N ARG A 584 -1.26 -51.48 -15.61
CA ARG A 584 -2.25 -52.55 -15.87
C ARG A 584 -1.90 -53.51 -17.02
N ASN A 585 -1.57 -54.75 -16.68
CA ASN A 585 -2.14 -55.99 -17.21
C ASN A 585 -1.24 -57.17 -16.78
N LEU A 586 -1.64 -57.86 -15.71
CA LEU A 586 -1.67 -59.32 -15.50
C LEU A 586 -1.92 -59.65 -14.03
#